data_AF-A0A420AIW5-F1
#
_entry.id   AF-A0A420AIW5-F1
#
_cell.length_a   1.000
_cell.length_b   1.000
_cell.length_c   1.000
_cell.angle_alpha   90.00
_cell.angle_beta   90.00
_cell.angle_gamma   90.00
#
_symmetry.space_group_name_H-M   'P 1'
#
loop_
_entity.id
_entity.type
_entity.pdbx_description
1 polymer ?
#
loop_
_entity_poly.entity_id
_entity_poly.type
_entity_poly.pdbx_seq_one_letter_code
_entity_poly.pdbx_strand_id
1 'polypeptide(L)' 'MYWTLELASHLEDAPWPATKDELIDYAIRSGAPVEVIENLQSLEDDGEPYENIEEIWPDYPTKDDFFFNEDEY' A
#
# COMPACT_ATOMS: atom_id res chain seq x y z
N MET A 1 13.23 3.33 5.04
CA MET A 1 11.77 3.28 4.85
C MET A 1 11.15 2.72 6.11
N TYR A 2 10.06 3.31 6.62
CA TYR A 2 9.39 2.88 7.85
C TYR A 2 7.92 2.61 7.56
N TRP A 3 7.56 1.35 7.35
CA TRP A 3 6.17 0.95 7.14
C TRP A 3 5.54 0.43 8.43
N THR A 4 4.24 0.69 8.59
CA THR A 4 3.40 0.12 9.64
C THR A 4 2.12 -0.40 9.01
N LEU A 5 1.40 -1.27 9.72
CA LEU A 5 0.10 -1.78 9.31
C LEU A 5 -0.90 -0.66 8.97
N GLU A 6 -0.89 0.42 9.74
CA GLU A 6 -1.74 1.58 9.52
C GLU A 6 -1.38 2.33 8.23
N LEU A 7 -0.08 2.49 7.95
CA LEU A 7 0.37 3.13 6.70
C LEU A 7 0.03 2.27 5.48
N ALA A 8 0.18 0.96 5.61
CA ALA A 8 -0.10 0.01 4.54
C ALA A 8 -1.61 -0.12 4.27
N SER A 9 -2.47 -0.07 5.30
CA SER A 9 -3.93 -0.14 5.13
C SER A 9 -4.47 1.00 4.26
N HIS A 10 -3.83 2.17 4.28
CA HIS A 10 -4.17 3.26 3.37
C HIS A 10 -3.94 2.93 1.90
N LEU A 11 -3.00 2.04 1.57
CA LEU A 11 -2.69 1.64 0.20
C LEU A 11 -3.38 0.35 -0.22
N GLU A 12 -4.04 -0.36 0.69
CA GLU A 12 -4.75 -1.59 0.36
C GLU A 12 -5.90 -1.37 -0.63
N ASP A 13 -6.56 -0.21 -0.55
CA ASP A 13 -7.63 0.21 -1.47
C ASP A 13 -7.10 1.05 -2.64
N ALA A 14 -5.79 1.07 -2.86
CA ALA A 14 -5.18 1.76 -4.01
C ALA A 14 -5.54 1.05 -5.33
N PRO A 15 -5.51 1.77 -6.47
CA PRO A 15 -5.93 1.23 -7.76
C PRO A 15 -4.85 0.32 -8.38
N TRP A 16 -4.54 -0.81 -7.75
CA TRP A 16 -3.55 -1.77 -8.24
C TRP A 16 -3.96 -2.44 -9.56
N PRO A 17 -3.01 -2.78 -10.45
CA PRO A 17 -1.59 -2.45 -10.38
C PRO A 17 -1.35 -0.95 -10.66
N ALA A 18 -0.47 -0.32 -9.89
CA ALA A 18 -0.24 1.13 -9.93
C ALA A 18 1.25 1.48 -9.88
N THR A 19 1.64 2.51 -10.62
CA THR A 19 3.00 3.06 -10.59
C THR A 19 3.27 3.84 -9.29
N LYS A 20 4.55 4.07 -8.96
CA LYS A 20 4.95 4.90 -7.81
C LYS A 20 4.23 6.26 -7.79
N ASP A 21 4.20 6.94 -8.93
CA ASP A 21 3.54 8.23 -9.06
C ASP A 21 2.02 8.14 -8.82
N GLU A 22 1.35 7.11 -9.35
CA GLU A 22 -0.08 6.90 -9.14
C GLU A 22 -0.42 6.61 -7.68
N LEU A 23 0.41 5.84 -6.97
CA LEU A 23 0.25 5.57 -5.55
C LEU A 23 0.44 6.83 -4.70
N ILE A 24 1.40 7.68 -5.06
CA ILE A 24 1.62 8.98 -4.39
C ILE A 24 0.40 9.88 -4.61
N ASP A 25 -0.07 9.97 -5.85
CA ASP A 25 -1.25 10.77 -6.21
C ASP A 25 -2.50 10.26 -5.46
N TYR A 26 -2.67 8.95 -5.38
CA TYR A 26 -3.73 8.31 -4.62
C TYR A 26 -3.62 8.65 -3.13
N ALA A 27 -2.45 8.51 -2.51
CA ALA A 27 -2.21 8.83 -1.11
C ALA A 27 -2.54 10.30 -0.79
N ILE A 28 -2.18 11.23 -1.67
CA ILE A 28 -2.50 12.65 -1.53
C ILE A 28 -4.02 12.90 -1.63
N ARG A 29 -4.70 12.25 -2.58
CA ARG A 29 -6.15 12.42 -2.81
C ARG A 29 -7.00 11.74 -1.75
N SER A 30 -6.56 10.61 -1.23
CA SER A 30 -7.23 9.87 -0.14
C SER A 30 -7.01 10.53 1.22
N GLY A 31 -6.06 11.46 1.32
CA GLY A 31 -5.70 12.13 2.57
C GLY A 31 -4.90 11.22 3.50
N ALA A 32 -4.11 10.31 2.94
CA ALA A 32 -3.18 9.48 3.68
C ALA A 32 -2.12 10.34 4.40
N PRO A 33 -1.59 9.88 5.54
CA PRO A 33 -0.56 10.60 6.28
C PRO A 33 0.71 10.79 5.44
N VAL A 34 1.44 11.88 5.73
CA VAL A 34 2.62 12.29 4.95
C VAL A 34 3.69 11.20 4.93
N GLU A 35 3.78 10.40 5.99
CA GLU A 35 4.65 9.24 6.11
C GLU A 35 4.44 8.21 4.98
N VAL A 36 3.19 7.96 4.53
CA VAL A 36 2.93 7.08 3.38
C VAL A 36 3.58 7.65 2.12
N ILE A 37 3.39 8.95 1.91
CA ILE A 37 3.91 9.66 0.74
C ILE A 37 5.45 9.68 0.76
N GLU A 38 6.08 9.95 1.90
CA GLU A 38 7.54 9.94 2.02
C GLU A 38 8.14 8.54 1.82
N ASN A 39 7.46 7.50 2.32
CA ASN A 39 7.86 6.11 2.06
C ASN A 39 7.76 5.79 0.57
N LEU A 40 6.63 6.10 -0.07
CA LEU A 40 6.44 5.87 -1.51
C LEU A 40 7.48 6.63 -2.34
N GLN A 41 7.76 7.89 -2.03
CA GLN A 41 8.79 8.68 -2.73
C GLN A 41 10.19 8.11 -2.55
N SER A 42 10.45 7.47 -1.40
CA SER A 42 11.73 6.81 -1.09
C SER A 42 11.88 5.45 -1.78
N LEU A 43 10.85 4.94 -2.47
CA LEU A 43 10.95 3.71 -3.25
C LEU A 43 11.81 3.92 -4.50
N GLU A 44 12.57 2.88 -4.83
CA GLU A 44 13.24 2.78 -6.13
C GLU A 44 12.17 2.59 -7.20
N ASP A 45 12.27 3.38 -8.27
CA ASP A 45 11.32 3.36 -9.39
C ASP A 45 12.00 2.69 -10.58
N ASP A 46 11.66 1.42 -10.76
CA ASP A 46 12.12 0.59 -11.88
C ASP A 46 11.27 0.81 -13.14
N GLY A 47 10.30 1.74 -13.12
CA GLY A 47 9.41 2.04 -14.23
C GLY A 47 8.29 1.02 -14.45
N GLU A 48 8.25 -0.05 -13.65
CA GLU A 48 7.20 -1.05 -13.65
C GLU A 48 6.15 -0.73 -12.56
N PRO A 49 4.86 -0.98 -12.84
CA PRO A 49 3.81 -0.83 -11.84
C PRO A 49 3.93 -1.91 -10.76
N TYR A 50 3.60 -1.55 -9.53
CA TYR A 50 3.49 -2.48 -8.42
C TYR A 50 2.14 -3.22 -8.50
N GLU A 51 2.13 -4.52 -8.26
CA GLU A 51 0.91 -5.33 -8.26
C GLU A 51 0.11 -5.23 -6.96
N ASN A 52 0.79 -5.01 -5.83
CA ASN A 52 0.18 -4.91 -4.50
C ASN A 52 1.18 -4.33 -3.47
N ILE A 53 0.70 -4.13 -2.24
CA ILE A 53 1.49 -3.60 -1.13
C ILE A 53 2.65 -4.50 -0.69
N GLU A 54 2.61 -5.81 -0.96
CA GLU A 54 3.68 -6.75 -0.60
C GLU A 54 4.93 -6.54 -1.45
N GLU A 55 4.77 -6.03 -2.67
CA GLU A 55 5.91 -5.64 -3.52
C GLU A 55 6.61 -4.39 -3.00
N ILE A 56 5.87 -3.51 -2.33
CA ILE A 56 6.40 -2.29 -1.71
C ILE A 56 6.98 -2.59 -0.34
N TRP A 57 6.27 -3.41 0.44
CA TRP A 57 6.63 -3.80 1.78
C TRP A 57 6.57 -5.33 1.93
N PRO A 58 7.70 -6.03 1.77
CA PRO A 58 7.73 -7.49 1.81
C PRO A 58 7.46 -8.10 3.19
N ASP A 59 7.55 -7.30 4.27
CA ASP A 59 7.14 -7.70 5.62
C ASP A 59 5.67 -7.35 5.92
N TYR A 60 4.90 -6.95 4.91
CA TYR A 60 3.46 -6.74 5.08
C TYR A 60 2.82 -8.07 5.49
N PRO A 61 2.16 -8.15 6.65
CA PRO A 61 1.46 -9.36 7.04
C PRO A 61 0.34 -9.60 6.03
N THR A 62 0.36 -10.75 5.38
CA THR A 62 -0.62 -11.14 4.37
C THR A 62 -2.03 -11.02 4.93
N LYS A 63 -2.94 -10.39 4.18
CA LYS A 63 -4.38 -10.32 4.49
C LYS A 63 -5.04 -11.69 4.75
N ASP A 64 -4.38 -12.79 4.42
CA ASP A 64 -4.75 -14.16 4.81
C ASP A 64 -4.83 -14.36 6.35
N ASP A 65 -4.17 -13.51 7.16
CA ASP A 65 -4.30 -13.51 8.63
C ASP A 65 -5.53 -12.72 9.14
N PHE A 66 -6.20 -11.93 8.28
CA PHE A 66 -7.34 -11.07 8.62
C PHE A 66 -8.66 -11.46 7.95
N PHE A 67 -8.75 -12.63 7.32
CA PHE A 67 -10.05 -13.23 6.96
C PHE A 67 -10.80 -13.71 8.23
N PHE A 68 -11.18 -12.76 9.09
CA PHE A 68 -12.25 -12.94 10.07
C PHE A 68 -13.60 -12.70 9.38
N ASN A 69 -14.21 -13.82 8.94
CA ASN A 69 -15.64 -14.13 8.82
C ASN A 69 -16.57 -13.33 7.88
N GLU A 70 -17.06 -13.98 6.81
CA GLU A 70 -18.42 -13.73 6.29
C GLU A 70 -19.20 -15.01 5.86
N ASP A 71 -18.72 -16.23 6.13
CA ASP A 71 -19.47 -17.49 5.86
C ASP A 71 -20.14 -18.09 7.12
N GLU A 72 -20.47 -17.27 8.11
CA GLU A 72 -21.28 -17.69 9.27
C GLU A 72 -22.57 -16.85 9.36
N TYR A 73 -23.52 -17.13 8.45
CA TYR A 73 -24.96 -16.92 8.66
C TYR A 73 -25.84 -17.90 7.88
#